data_AF-A0A962PJT4-F1
#
_entry.id   AF-A0A962PJT4-F1
#
_cell.length_a   1.000
_cell.length_b   1.000
_cell.length_c   1.000
_cell.angle_alpha   90.00
_cell.angle_beta   90.00
_cell.angle_gamma   90.00
#
_symmetry.space_group_name_H-M   'P 1'
#
loop_
_entity.id
_entity.type
_entity.pdbx_description
1 polymer ?
#
loop_
_entity_poly.entity_id
_entity_poly.type
_entity_poly.pdbx_seq_one_letter_code
_entity_poly.pdbx_strand_id
1 'polypeptide(L)' 'MYPAHFSLKAQRTLGAVQAAWVFGGKGSWNDIRLSDGKDHDDYEKLSDELYTRFCKAIVYAVNSGFLKE' A
#
# COMPACT_ATOMS: atom_id res chain seq x y z
N MET A 1 -13.56 -9.20 -3.67
CA MET A 1 -13.34 -10.19 -4.74
C MET A 1 -12.83 -9.42 -5.95
N TYR A 2 -11.63 -9.72 -6.45
CA TYR A 2 -11.10 -9.06 -7.64
C TYR A 2 -11.70 -9.70 -8.91
N PRO A 3 -11.78 -8.97 -10.04
CA PRO A 3 -12.29 -9.53 -11.29
C PRO A 3 -11.51 -10.78 -11.72
N ALA A 4 -12.21 -11.77 -12.29
CA ALA A 4 -11.61 -13.05 -12.69
C ALA A 4 -10.51 -12.92 -13.75
N HIS A 5 -10.49 -11.82 -14.51
CA HIS A 5 -9.48 -11.54 -15.52
C HIS A 5 -8.16 -11.02 -14.95
N PHE A 6 -8.03 -10.85 -13.62
CA PHE A 6 -6.77 -10.53 -12.98
C PHE A 6 -5.96 -11.78 -12.67
N SER A 7 -4.69 -11.79 -13.09
CA SER A 7 -3.75 -12.85 -12.69
C SER A 7 -3.66 -12.99 -11.16
N LEU A 8 -3.34 -14.20 -10.67
CA LEU A 8 -3.18 -14.46 -9.23
C LEU A 8 -2.16 -13.52 -8.57
N LYS A 9 -1.10 -13.15 -9.30
CA LYS A 9 -0.09 -12.18 -8.83
C LYS A 9 -0.72 -10.81 -8.61
N ALA A 10 -1.50 -10.31 -9.57
CA ALA A 10 -2.18 -9.02 -9.44
C ALA A 10 -3.16 -9.02 -8.25
N GLN A 11 -3.94 -10.09 -8.10
CA GLN A 11 -4.87 -10.24 -6.96
C GLN A 11 -4.14 -10.20 -5.61
N ARG A 12 -3.02 -10.91 -5.48
CA ARG A 12 -2.21 -10.92 -4.24
C ARG A 12 -1.58 -9.57 -3.94
N THR A 13 -1.04 -8.89 -4.95
CA THR A 13 -0.46 -7.55 -4.78
C THR A 13 -1.51 -6.56 -4.31
N LEU A 14 -2.68 -6.54 -4.95
CA LEU A 14 -3.77 -5.64 -4.58
C LEU A 14 -4.30 -5.95 -3.17
N GLY A 15 -4.42 -7.23 -2.82
CA GLY A 15 -4.83 -7.66 -1.48
C GLY A 15 -3.84 -7.23 -0.40
N ALA A 16 -2.54 -7.36 -0.67
CA ALA A 16 -1.50 -6.92 0.26
C ALA A 16 -1.52 -5.40 0.48
N VAL A 17 -1.65 -4.62 -0.60
CA VAL A 17 -1.75 -3.16 -0.50
C VAL A 17 -3.01 -2.74 0.27
N GLN A 18 -4.15 -3.38 0.00
CA GLN A 18 -5.39 -3.10 0.72
C GLN A 18 -5.27 -3.41 2.22
N ALA A 19 -4.65 -4.54 2.58
CA ALA A 19 -4.47 -4.92 3.99
C ALA A 19 -3.48 -4.01 4.73
N ALA A 20 -2.51 -3.46 4.03
CA ALA A 20 -1.53 -2.54 4.60
C ALA A 20 -2.07 -1.10 4.76
N TRP A 21 -3.19 -0.76 4.12
CA TRP A 21 -3.80 0.55 4.23
C TRP A 21 -4.67 0.64 5.50
N VAL A 22 -4.13 1.22 6.55
CA VAL A 22 -4.88 1.43 7.81
C VAL A 22 -5.64 2.75 7.73
N PHE A 23 -6.95 2.71 7.47
CA PHE A 23 -7.80 3.91 7.44
C PHE A 23 -8.20 4.35 8.86
N GLY A 24 -7.81 5.59 9.23
CA GLY A 24 -8.66 6.60 9.89
C GLY A 24 -9.40 6.29 11.21
N GLY A 25 -9.14 5.19 11.89
CA GLY A 25 -9.52 4.97 13.29
C GLY A 25 -8.31 5.16 14.21
N LYS A 26 -8.52 5.59 15.47
CA LYS A 26 -7.46 5.82 16.47
C LYS A 26 -6.34 4.77 16.34
N GLY A 27 -5.16 5.20 15.86
CA GLY A 27 -4.03 4.31 15.57
C GLY A 27 -3.80 4.03 14.09
N SER A 28 -4.28 4.90 13.18
CA SER A 28 -3.81 4.85 11.80
C SER A 28 -2.33 5.19 11.76
N TRP A 29 -1.64 4.76 10.71
CA TRP A 29 -0.25 5.14 10.49
C TRP A 29 -0.04 6.67 10.42
N ASN A 30 -1.09 7.47 10.15
CA ASN A 30 -0.98 8.93 10.15
C ASN A 30 -1.15 9.53 11.56
N ASP A 31 -1.48 8.71 12.55
CA ASP A 31 -1.71 9.13 13.94
C ASP A 31 -0.54 8.79 14.87
N ILE A 32 0.52 8.18 14.36
CA ILE A 32 1.72 7.84 15.14
C ILE A 32 2.47 9.12 15.46
N ARG A 33 2.64 9.39 16.76
CA ARG A 33 3.52 10.44 17.27
C ARG A 33 4.70 9.82 17.97
N LEU A 34 5.89 10.04 17.43
CA LEU A 34 7.15 9.64 18.05
C LEU A 34 7.70 10.83 18.83
N SER A 35 8.23 10.55 20.01
CA SER A 35 8.75 11.56 20.93
C SER A 35 10.16 12.04 20.58
N ASP A 36 10.92 11.24 19.83
CA ASP A 36 12.25 11.59 19.34
C ASP A 36 12.18 12.18 17.92
N GLY A 37 12.91 13.27 17.69
CA GLY A 37 12.87 13.98 16.42
C GLY A 37 13.45 13.18 15.26
N LYS A 38 14.51 12.41 15.49
CA LYS A 38 15.11 11.57 14.44
C LYS A 38 14.18 10.41 14.09
N ASP A 39 13.63 9.74 15.09
CA ASP A 39 12.68 8.65 14.84
C ASP A 39 11.42 9.16 14.13
N HIS A 40 10.95 10.37 14.46
CA HIS A 40 9.84 11.02 13.75
C HIS A 40 10.17 11.31 12.29
N ASP A 41 11.33 11.90 12.00
CA ASP A 41 11.76 12.19 10.62
C ASP A 41 11.90 10.90 9.78
N ASP A 42 12.50 9.86 10.36
CA ASP A 42 12.63 8.56 9.70
C ASP A 42 11.25 7.93 9.46
N TYR A 43 10.33 8.07 10.41
CA TYR A 43 8.95 7.59 10.29
C TYR A 43 8.19 8.29 9.15
N GLU A 44 8.23 9.61 9.10
CA GLU A 44 7.58 10.40 8.04
C GLU A 44 8.14 10.01 6.66
N LYS A 45 9.47 9.95 6.55
CA LYS A 45 10.13 9.56 5.30
C LYS A 45 9.71 8.15 4.84
N LEU A 46 9.77 7.16 5.73
CA LEU A 46 9.43 5.79 5.40
C LEU A 46 7.95 5.63 5.06
N SER A 47 7.08 6.38 5.72
CA SER A 47 5.64 6.38 5.46
C SER A 47 5.33 6.95 4.07
N ASP A 48 5.96 8.06 3.68
CA ASP A 48 5.81 8.64 2.34
C ASP A 48 6.37 7.71 1.23
N GLU A 49 7.53 7.10 1.47
CA GLU A 49 8.08 6.10 0.56
C GLU A 49 7.15 4.90 0.40
N LEU A 50 6.58 4.40 1.51
CA LEU A 50 5.65 3.28 1.52
C LEU A 50 4.36 3.63 0.76
N TYR A 51 3.80 4.81 1.01
CA TYR A 51 2.64 5.32 0.28
C TYR A 51 2.89 5.34 -1.23
N THR A 52 4.01 5.93 -1.65
CA THR A 52 4.40 6.00 -3.05
C THR A 52 4.55 4.61 -3.67
N ARG A 53 5.12 3.65 -2.94
CA ARG A 53 5.26 2.25 -3.39
C ARG A 53 3.91 1.56 -3.54
N PHE A 54 2.96 1.79 -2.62
CA PHE A 54 1.61 1.25 -2.73
C PHE A 54 0.88 1.78 -3.97
N CYS A 55 0.89 3.09 -4.20
CA CYS A 55 0.29 3.69 -5.39
C CYS A 55 0.86 3.09 -6.68
N LYS A 56 2.19 2.95 -6.76
CA LYS A 56 2.85 2.29 -7.90
C LYS A 56 2.44 0.82 -8.03
N ALA A 57 2.44 0.07 -6.94
CA ALA A 57 2.09 -1.35 -6.94
C ALA A 57 0.66 -1.60 -7.43
N ILE A 58 -0.30 -0.73 -7.06
CA ILE A 58 -1.68 -0.78 -7.56
C ILE A 58 -1.70 -0.59 -9.08
N VAL A 59 -1.04 0.46 -9.60
CA VAL A 59 -0.97 0.74 -11.05
C VAL A 59 -0.35 -0.43 -11.80
N TYR A 60 0.77 -0.96 -11.31
CA TYR A 60 1.42 -2.13 -11.92
C TYR A 60 0.52 -3.37 -11.88
N ALA A 61 -0.13 -3.65 -10.75
CA ALA A 61 -0.98 -4.83 -10.61
C ALA A 61 -2.21 -4.76 -11.53
N VAL A 62 -2.84 -3.59 -11.66
CA VAL A 62 -3.97 -3.38 -12.58
C VAL A 62 -3.51 -3.53 -14.03
N ASN A 63 -2.42 -2.87 -14.43
CA ASN A 63 -1.95 -2.88 -15.81
C ASN A 63 -1.34 -4.23 -16.25
N SER A 64 -0.79 -5.00 -15.31
CA SER A 64 -0.29 -6.37 -15.55
C SER A 64 -1.36 -7.45 -15.29
N GLY A 65 -2.53 -7.05 -14.81
CA GLY A 65 -3.57 -7.95 -14.36
C GLY A 65 -4.25 -8.69 -15.50
N PHE A 66 -4.36 -8.08 -16.66
CA PHE A 66 -5.05 -8.66 -17.81
C PHE A 66 -4.42 -9.98 -18.25
N LEU A 67 -5.21 -11.04 -18.21
CA LEU A 67 -4.89 -12.28 -18.91
C LEU A 67 -4.73 -11.93 -20.40
N LYS A 68 -3.57 -12.27 -20.99
CA LYS A 68 -3.42 -12.24 -22.44
C LYS A 68 -4.26 -13.39 -23.01
N GLU A 69 -5.12 -13.08 -23.97
CA GLU A 69 -5.87 -14.07 -24.76
C GLU A 69 -4.93 -14.99 -25.55
#